data_AF-A0A1N6QWB6-F1
#
_entry.id   AF-A0A1N6QWB6-F1
#
_cell.length_a   1.000
_cell.length_b   1.000
_cell.length_c   1.000
_cell.angle_alpha   90.00
_cell.angle_beta   90.00
_cell.angle_gamma   90.00
#
_symmetry.space_group_name_H-M   'P 1'
#
loop_
_entity.id
_entity.type
_entity.pdbx_description
1 polymer ?
#
loop_
_entity_poly.entity_id
_entity_poly.type
_entity_poly.pdbx_seq_one_letter_code
_entity_poly.pdbx_strand_id
1 'polypeptide(L)'
;MKISLPARYEDLDQAYKGKLIPNQELISLINKSYKSMRISGGIRFLPIYGESGVGKSCATRELGTHMPDVFTFTLDRSEIESSELLLERIRAERNATEKKVLVAIVDQYEENVQGKERIPSQFVEHLSLLDRKELSGELIIFVWLTTNKEFQTQLIKATSRNERLLAHRSFEIGGPPKSEWPQIVEETFSFHNSETPLADYGVIVEDIQLIARSERTLGRAILVVGESLSEHLESLENLSDYQVVLVWPVADSTRSQRVVQFSRARSGYRLNWDAWYNELNDDDKRTLPLQALNRARLYFDVRVVPLRAADLHRLCVDLTDENKTLAEAHLERFKNTHFFHVVSGNWSNYDFAPMRERESKRADDAKVWYESVTNQPTQLGRRLAKILRALGLNANHEVTLKSEYSTVRADVYVQLTTPENKKRIIELKVFASENTMPSSIKDQIKITLRRHAQFAGFLGRQ
;
A
#
# COMPACT_ATOMS: atom_id res chain seq x y z
N MET A 1 11.92 -6.09 -1.70
CA MET A 1 12.98 -5.13 -1.31
C MET A 1 12.29 -3.86 -0.87
N LYS A 2 12.66 -3.26 0.28
CA LYS A 2 12.02 -2.02 0.75
C LYS A 2 12.71 -0.85 0.07
N ILE A 3 12.03 -0.22 -0.90
CA ILE A 3 12.53 0.99 -1.55
C ILE A 3 12.33 2.19 -0.64
N SER A 4 13.29 3.10 -0.59
CA SER A 4 13.25 4.28 0.27
C SER A 4 13.70 5.54 -0.46
N LEU A 5 12.90 6.59 -0.43
CA LEU A 5 13.27 7.92 -0.93
C LEU A 5 12.89 8.97 0.13
N PRO A 6 13.77 9.21 1.13
CA PRO A 6 13.46 10.09 2.25
C PRO A 6 13.40 11.57 1.83
N ALA A 7 12.31 12.24 2.20
CA ALA A 7 12.09 13.67 1.93
C ALA A 7 12.31 14.57 3.16
N ARG A 8 12.40 13.98 4.36
CA ARG A 8 12.59 14.71 5.62
C ARG A 8 13.96 14.39 6.22
N TYR A 9 14.50 15.35 6.97
CA TYR A 9 15.80 15.21 7.61
C TYR A 9 15.85 14.04 8.61
N GLU A 10 14.76 13.80 9.34
CA GLU A 10 14.65 12.72 10.32
C GLU A 10 14.69 11.33 9.68
N ASP A 11 14.25 11.24 8.41
CA ASP A 11 14.18 9.99 7.65
C ASP A 11 15.50 9.66 6.91
N LEU A 12 16.44 10.62 6.88
CA LEU A 12 17.76 10.40 6.27
C LEU A 12 18.63 9.49 7.14
N ASP A 13 19.36 8.59 6.49
CA ASP A 13 20.39 7.78 7.13
C ASP A 13 21.49 8.67 7.75
N GLN A 14 21.97 8.30 8.92
CA GLN A 14 22.99 9.07 9.66
C GLN A 14 24.29 9.23 8.87
N ALA A 15 24.70 8.22 8.11
CA ALA A 15 25.89 8.28 7.27
C ALA A 15 25.70 9.21 6.06
N TYR A 16 24.46 9.41 5.60
CA TYR A 16 24.15 10.32 4.50
C TYR A 16 24.20 11.79 4.94
N LYS A 17 23.87 12.09 6.19
CA LYS A 17 23.77 13.49 6.68
C LYS A 17 25.05 14.29 6.49
N GLY A 18 26.21 13.65 6.59
CA GLY A 18 27.50 14.30 6.33
C GLY A 18 27.77 14.66 4.86
N LYS A 19 26.98 14.13 3.92
CA LYS A 19 27.03 14.45 2.49
C LYS A 19 26.07 15.58 2.10
N LEU A 20 25.27 16.09 3.03
CA LEU A 20 24.34 17.19 2.74
C LEU A 20 25.10 18.42 2.23
N ILE A 21 24.51 19.12 1.26
CA ILE A 21 25.13 20.29 0.66
C ILE A 21 25.12 21.45 1.66
N PRO A 22 26.28 22.08 1.95
CA PRO A 22 26.37 23.16 2.91
C PRO A 22 25.66 24.43 2.42
N ASN A 23 24.86 25.05 3.29
CA ASN A 23 24.28 26.36 3.02
C ASN A 23 25.31 27.48 3.29
N GLN A 24 25.95 27.99 2.23
CA GLN A 24 27.01 28.98 2.33
C GLN A 24 26.55 30.32 2.93
N GLU A 25 25.32 30.73 2.65
CA GLU A 25 24.76 31.98 3.19
C GLU A 25 24.60 31.91 4.71
N LEU A 26 24.08 30.79 5.21
CA LEU A 26 23.95 30.54 6.65
C LEU A 26 25.33 30.45 7.33
N ILE A 27 26.28 29.71 6.74
CA ILE A 27 27.66 29.60 7.26
C ILE A 27 28.31 30.99 7.36
N SER A 28 28.15 31.81 6.32
CA SER A 28 28.66 33.19 6.29
C SER A 28 28.05 34.03 7.43
N LEU A 29 26.74 33.87 7.68
CA LEU A 29 26.04 34.58 8.74
C LEU A 29 26.47 34.13 10.13
N ILE A 30 26.67 32.82 10.36
CA ILE A 30 27.21 32.27 11.60
C ILE A 30 28.62 32.81 11.88
N ASN A 31 29.49 32.84 10.86
CA ASN A 31 30.83 33.38 10.99
C ASN A 31 30.82 34.89 11.29
N LYS A 32 29.93 35.66 10.65
CA LYS A 32 29.73 37.09 10.94
C LYS A 32 29.27 37.32 12.38
N SER A 33 28.29 36.54 12.85
CA SER A 33 27.83 36.55 14.24
C SER A 33 28.95 36.25 15.21
N TYR A 34 29.73 35.18 14.97
CA TYR A 34 30.88 34.83 15.80
C TYR A 34 31.90 35.97 15.93
N LYS A 35 32.32 36.56 14.80
CA LYS A 35 33.25 37.70 14.81
C LYS A 35 32.68 38.88 15.60
N SER A 36 31.39 39.17 15.45
CA SER A 36 30.71 40.23 16.19
C SER A 36 30.69 39.93 17.70
N MET A 37 30.35 38.71 18.12
CA MET A 37 30.34 38.30 19.54
C MET A 37 31.73 38.44 20.18
N ARG A 38 32.81 38.12 19.45
CA ARG A 38 34.18 38.29 19.97
C ARG A 38 34.60 39.75 20.19
N ILE A 39 34.02 40.68 19.43
CA ILE A 39 34.35 42.10 19.51
C ILE A 39 33.47 42.80 20.54
N SER A 40 32.16 42.62 20.43
CA SER A 40 31.17 43.36 21.23
C SER A 40 30.62 42.58 22.42
N GLY A 41 30.97 41.29 22.54
CA GLY A 41 30.34 40.38 23.49
C GLY A 41 28.89 40.05 23.17
N GLY A 42 28.30 39.29 24.10
CA GLY A 42 26.91 38.87 24.13
C GLY A 42 26.56 37.74 23.17
N ILE A 43 25.46 37.06 23.45
CA ILE A 43 24.90 35.99 22.62
C ILE A 43 24.23 36.57 21.35
N ARG A 44 23.86 35.72 20.41
CA ARG A 44 23.10 36.11 19.21
C ARG A 44 21.86 35.26 19.03
N PHE A 45 20.84 35.85 18.40
CA PHE A 45 19.57 35.25 18.06
C PHE A 45 19.29 35.46 16.57
N LEU A 46 18.93 34.37 15.89
CA LEU A 46 18.73 34.33 14.45
C LEU A 46 17.38 33.66 14.11
N PRO A 47 16.33 34.44 13.86
CA PRO A 47 15.07 33.91 13.36
C PRO A 47 15.16 33.63 11.85
N ILE A 48 15.04 32.38 11.45
CA ILE A 48 15.19 31.90 10.07
C ILE A 48 13.84 31.46 9.52
N TYR A 49 13.44 32.07 8.42
CA TYR A 49 12.29 31.63 7.64
C TYR A 49 12.72 30.74 6.46
N GLY A 50 11.83 29.87 6.02
CA GLY A 50 11.92 29.18 4.74
C GLY A 50 10.73 28.26 4.55
N GLU A 51 10.33 28.02 3.32
CA GLU A 51 9.17 27.15 3.02
C GLU A 51 9.39 25.70 3.52
N SER A 52 8.30 24.94 3.64
CA SER A 52 8.43 23.52 4.01
C SER A 52 9.16 22.74 2.89
N GLY A 53 10.13 21.91 3.28
CA GLY A 53 10.91 21.12 2.31
C GLY A 53 12.08 21.84 1.62
N VAL A 54 12.43 23.08 2.00
CA VAL A 54 13.63 23.78 1.44
C VAL A 54 14.96 23.37 2.08
N GLY A 55 14.94 22.50 3.09
CA GLY A 55 16.15 22.04 3.77
C GLY A 55 16.62 22.89 4.96
N LYS A 56 15.72 23.64 5.63
CA LYS A 56 16.04 24.40 6.86
C LYS A 56 16.74 23.55 7.92
N SER A 57 16.10 22.45 8.32
CA SER A 57 16.60 21.54 9.36
C SER A 57 17.93 20.92 8.95
N CYS A 58 18.06 20.50 7.69
CA CYS A 58 19.32 20.01 7.12
C CYS A 58 20.44 21.05 7.24
N ALA A 59 20.18 22.27 6.77
CA ALA A 59 21.17 23.35 6.75
C ALA A 59 21.63 23.77 8.15
N THR A 60 20.75 23.76 9.16
CA THR A 60 21.11 24.18 10.52
C THR A 60 21.71 23.06 11.35
N ARG A 61 21.13 21.85 11.32
CA ARG A 61 21.59 20.75 12.20
C ARG A 61 22.98 20.27 11.81
N GLU A 62 23.30 20.29 10.52
CA GLU A 62 24.60 19.90 9.98
C GLU A 62 25.65 21.02 9.93
N LEU A 63 25.38 22.20 10.51
CA LEU A 63 26.41 23.26 10.59
C LEU A 63 27.70 22.76 11.25
N GLY A 64 27.60 21.94 12.30
CA GLY A 64 28.75 21.39 12.99
C GLY A 64 29.56 20.39 12.16
N THR A 65 28.97 19.82 11.10
CA THR A 65 29.63 18.92 10.15
C THR A 65 30.44 19.70 9.13
N HIS A 66 29.96 20.89 8.72
CA HIS A 66 30.64 21.77 7.78
C HIS A 66 31.58 22.79 8.43
N MET A 67 31.38 23.08 9.72
CA MET A 67 32.15 24.04 10.51
C MET A 67 32.74 23.34 11.75
N PRO A 68 34.02 22.90 11.71
CA PRO A 68 34.62 22.12 12.81
C PRO A 68 34.58 22.80 14.18
N ASP A 69 34.64 24.13 14.21
CA ASP A 69 34.61 24.95 15.43
C ASP A 69 33.19 25.19 15.99
N VAL A 70 32.15 24.64 15.36
CA VAL A 70 30.74 24.85 15.73
C VAL A 70 30.14 23.56 16.27
N PHE A 71 29.52 23.64 17.44
CA PHE A 71 28.72 22.57 18.03
C PHE A 71 27.23 22.90 17.88
N THR A 72 26.46 22.03 17.25
CA THR A 72 25.02 22.18 17.06
C THR A 72 24.25 21.25 18.00
N PHE A 73 23.17 21.76 18.60
CA PHE A 73 22.22 20.94 19.34
C PHE A 73 20.81 21.51 19.18
N THR A 74 19.81 20.63 19.25
CA THR A 74 18.39 21.03 19.20
C THR A 74 17.88 21.24 20.61
N LEU A 75 17.04 22.25 20.80
CA LEU A 75 16.35 22.54 22.06
C LEU A 75 14.98 21.88 22.11
N ASP A 76 14.66 21.31 23.25
CA ASP A 76 13.34 20.75 23.54
C ASP A 76 12.38 21.84 24.03
N ARG A 77 11.08 21.52 23.97
CA ARG A 77 10.01 22.46 24.36
C ARG A 77 10.15 22.96 25.80
N SER A 78 10.48 22.07 26.74
CA SER A 78 10.66 22.42 28.15
C SER A 78 11.81 23.41 28.36
N GLU A 79 12.87 23.28 27.57
CA GLU A 79 14.05 24.17 27.60
C GLU A 79 13.73 25.54 27.00
N ILE A 80 12.82 25.60 26.02
CA ILE A 80 12.34 26.88 25.47
C ILE A 80 11.43 27.60 26.48
N GLU A 81 10.57 26.85 27.19
CA GLU A 81 9.61 27.42 28.13
C GLU A 81 10.23 27.76 29.51
N SER A 82 11.34 27.13 29.91
CA SER A 82 12.01 27.34 31.21
C SER A 82 13.45 27.85 31.07
N SER A 83 13.72 29.03 31.63
CA SER A 83 15.07 29.61 31.65
C SER A 83 16.08 28.79 32.43
N GLU A 84 15.64 28.07 33.47
CA GLU A 84 16.50 27.22 34.30
C GLU A 84 16.96 26.00 33.51
N LEU A 85 16.02 25.29 32.87
CA LEU A 85 16.32 24.12 32.03
C LEU A 85 17.17 24.51 30.82
N LEU A 86 16.90 25.67 30.20
CA LEU A 86 17.74 26.19 29.13
C LEU A 86 19.20 26.36 29.57
N LEU A 87 19.40 26.97 30.74
CA LEU A 87 20.73 27.24 31.26
C LEU A 87 21.47 25.96 31.65
N GLU A 88 20.77 24.99 32.25
CA GLU A 88 21.30 23.66 32.53
C GLU A 88 21.75 22.96 31.24
N ARG A 89 20.90 22.99 30.21
CA ARG A 89 21.20 22.40 28.90
C ARG A 89 22.44 23.02 28.27
N ILE A 90 22.53 24.34 28.25
CA ILE A 90 23.68 25.07 27.69
C ILE A 90 24.97 24.73 28.44
N ARG A 91 24.94 24.69 29.79
CA ARG A 91 26.10 24.34 30.60
C ARG A 91 26.56 22.91 30.34
N ALA A 92 25.62 21.97 30.25
CA ALA A 92 25.93 20.59 29.92
C ALA A 92 26.64 20.49 28.56
N GLU A 93 26.10 21.13 27.53
CA GLU A 93 26.69 21.09 26.18
C GLU A 93 28.03 21.84 26.11
N ARG A 94 28.18 22.98 26.79
CA ARG A 94 29.46 23.69 26.86
C ARG A 94 30.53 22.84 27.54
N ASN A 95 30.19 22.13 28.60
CA ASN A 95 31.13 21.24 29.30
C ASN A 95 31.48 19.99 28.49
N ALA A 96 30.59 19.56 27.59
CA ALA A 96 30.77 18.39 26.75
C ALA A 96 31.58 18.66 25.47
N THR A 97 31.91 19.92 25.16
CA THR A 97 32.55 20.28 23.89
C THR A 97 33.68 21.30 24.05
N GLU A 98 34.79 21.07 23.31
CA GLU A 98 35.89 22.05 23.19
C GLU A 98 35.65 23.04 22.03
N LYS A 99 34.53 22.91 21.32
CA LYS A 99 34.22 23.75 20.16
C LYS A 99 34.00 25.21 20.57
N LYS A 100 34.42 26.13 19.70
CA LYS A 100 34.46 27.56 19.98
C LYS A 100 33.07 28.17 20.11
N VAL A 101 32.10 27.70 19.31
CA VAL A 101 30.76 28.30 19.22
C VAL A 101 29.69 27.24 19.42
N LEU A 102 28.71 27.56 20.25
CA LEU A 102 27.49 26.78 20.39
C LEU A 102 26.40 27.35 19.49
N VAL A 103 25.66 26.48 18.81
CA VAL A 103 24.48 26.82 18.02
C VAL A 103 23.30 26.01 18.55
N ALA A 104 22.39 26.70 19.24
CA ALA A 104 21.19 26.11 19.82
C ALA A 104 20.02 26.29 18.84
N ILE A 105 19.42 25.20 18.38
CA ILE A 105 18.43 25.19 17.31
C ILE A 105 17.04 24.92 17.89
N VAL A 106 16.10 25.82 17.64
CA VAL A 106 14.67 25.61 17.85
C VAL A 106 14.05 25.23 16.51
N ASP A 107 13.59 23.99 16.38
CA ASP A 107 12.97 23.45 15.18
C ASP A 107 11.54 22.94 15.49
N GLN A 108 10.65 22.97 14.49
CA GLN A 108 9.28 22.43 14.55
C GLN A 108 8.40 22.91 15.74
N TYR A 109 8.68 24.11 16.28
CA TYR A 109 7.92 24.64 17.41
C TYR A 109 6.46 25.00 17.05
N GLU A 110 6.24 25.52 15.83
CA GLU A 110 4.96 26.08 15.38
C GLU A 110 3.85 25.04 15.22
N GLU A 111 4.19 23.80 14.86
CA GLU A 111 3.21 22.74 14.55
C GLU A 111 2.48 22.24 15.81
N ASN A 112 2.98 22.55 17.01
CA ASN A 112 2.54 21.96 18.28
C ASN A 112 1.89 22.96 19.26
N VAL A 113 1.57 24.17 18.82
CA VAL A 113 1.13 25.27 19.72
C VAL A 113 -0.20 25.89 19.26
N GLN A 114 -1.32 25.29 19.67
CA GLN A 114 -2.57 26.01 19.78
C GLN A 114 -2.57 26.86 21.07
N GLY A 115 -2.79 28.18 20.95
CA GLY A 115 -3.24 29.02 22.07
C GLY A 115 -2.20 29.78 22.91
N LYS A 116 -0.95 29.95 22.47
CA LYS A 116 0.06 30.72 23.23
C LYS A 116 0.83 31.74 22.37
N GLU A 117 0.22 32.89 22.10
CA GLU A 117 0.84 34.03 21.39
C GLU A 117 2.07 34.65 22.11
N ARG A 118 2.32 34.30 23.38
CA ARG A 118 3.33 34.97 24.23
C ARG A 118 4.72 34.34 24.22
N ILE A 119 4.88 33.13 23.67
CA ILE A 119 6.12 32.37 23.79
C ILE A 119 7.31 33.04 23.09
N PRO A 120 7.18 33.56 21.84
CA PRO A 120 8.27 34.27 21.17
C PRO A 120 8.85 35.40 22.03
N SER A 121 7.96 36.20 22.62
CA SER A 121 8.33 37.34 23.47
C SER A 121 8.99 36.89 24.77
N GLN A 122 8.43 35.86 25.43
CA GLN A 122 8.98 35.32 26.67
C GLN A 122 10.37 34.73 26.47
N PHE A 123 10.57 33.93 25.43
CA PHE A 123 11.87 33.32 25.15
C PHE A 123 12.94 34.38 24.87
N VAL A 124 12.64 35.37 24.02
CA VAL A 124 13.57 36.46 23.70
C VAL A 124 13.87 37.33 24.93
N GLU A 125 12.90 37.52 25.81
CA GLU A 125 13.09 38.20 27.10
C GLU A 125 14.00 37.39 28.03
N HIS A 126 13.78 36.07 28.15
CA HIS A 126 14.65 35.18 28.91
C HIS A 126 16.10 35.24 28.39
N LEU A 127 16.29 35.14 27.07
CA LEU A 127 17.62 35.27 26.45
C LEU A 127 18.27 36.62 26.79
N SER A 128 17.51 37.72 26.74
CA SER A 128 18.02 39.05 27.07
C SER A 128 18.45 39.20 28.53
N LEU A 129 17.79 38.50 29.46
CA LEU A 129 18.17 38.48 30.86
C LEU A 129 19.43 37.63 31.09
N LEU A 130 19.48 36.43 30.49
CA LEU A 130 20.62 35.51 30.60
C LEU A 130 21.89 36.10 29.99
N ASP A 131 21.79 36.77 28.84
CA ASP A 131 22.89 37.46 28.15
C ASP A 131 23.58 38.53 29.01
N ARG A 132 22.86 39.14 29.97
CA ARG A 132 23.41 40.16 30.89
C ARG A 132 24.05 39.56 32.14
N LYS A 133 23.81 38.29 32.42
CA LYS A 133 24.17 37.63 33.68
C LYS A 133 24.88 36.31 33.39
N GLU A 134 24.14 35.21 33.37
CA GLU A 134 24.66 33.84 33.43
C GLU A 134 25.38 33.41 32.13
N LEU A 135 25.07 34.04 30.99
CA LEU A 135 25.68 33.77 29.70
C LEU A 135 26.64 34.90 29.25
N SER A 136 27.03 35.79 30.17
CA SER A 136 27.98 36.86 29.85
C SER A 136 29.33 36.29 29.43
N GLY A 137 29.76 36.59 28.20
CA GLY A 137 31.02 36.10 27.63
C GLY A 137 30.90 34.77 26.88
N GLU A 138 29.74 34.12 26.92
CA GLU A 138 29.50 32.89 26.18
C GLU A 138 29.26 33.14 24.69
N LEU A 139 29.90 32.34 23.83
CA LEU A 139 29.74 32.42 22.37
C LEU A 139 28.65 31.45 21.92
N ILE A 140 27.40 31.92 21.97
CA ILE A 140 26.19 31.11 21.66
C ILE A 140 25.33 31.84 20.63
N ILE A 141 24.89 31.11 19.61
CA ILE A 141 23.92 31.58 18.62
C ILE A 141 22.67 30.73 18.73
N PHE A 142 21.55 31.35 19.06
CA PHE A 142 20.23 30.74 19.05
C PHE A 142 19.61 30.89 17.67
N VAL A 143 19.25 29.78 17.05
CA VAL A 143 18.62 29.73 15.72
C VAL A 143 17.19 29.28 15.90
N TRP A 144 16.22 30.06 15.43
CA TRP A 144 14.80 29.67 15.46
C TRP A 144 14.28 29.47 14.05
N LEU A 145 13.94 28.23 13.70
CA LEU A 145 13.39 27.87 12.40
C LEU A 145 11.87 28.05 12.38
N THR A 146 11.36 28.65 11.30
CA THR A 146 9.92 28.87 11.09
C THR A 146 9.55 28.72 9.62
N THR A 147 8.31 28.29 9.38
CA THR A 147 7.68 28.29 8.04
C THR A 147 6.68 29.44 7.87
N ASN A 148 6.54 30.30 8.88
CA ASN A 148 5.58 31.40 8.93
C ASN A 148 6.28 32.77 9.02
N LYS A 149 6.13 33.61 7.99
CA LYS A 149 6.71 34.97 7.96
C LYS A 149 6.17 35.90 9.05
N GLU A 150 4.90 35.73 9.45
CA GLU A 150 4.31 36.54 10.52
C GLU A 150 4.96 36.19 11.87
N PHE A 151 5.18 34.90 12.12
CA PHE A 151 5.87 34.44 13.33
C PHE A 151 7.33 34.87 13.36
N GLN A 152 8.05 34.79 12.23
CA GLN A 152 9.40 35.37 12.11
C GLN A 152 9.38 36.86 12.50
N THR A 153 8.41 37.61 11.99
CA THR A 153 8.23 39.03 12.29
C THR A 153 7.96 39.27 13.78
N GLN A 154 7.20 38.40 14.45
CA GLN A 154 6.99 38.47 15.90
C GLN A 154 8.29 38.24 16.68
N LEU A 155 9.10 37.24 16.30
CA LEU A 155 10.42 36.99 16.91
C LEU A 155 11.36 38.19 16.75
N ILE A 156 11.37 38.81 15.58
CA ILE A 156 12.16 40.02 15.32
C ILE A 156 11.67 41.18 16.20
N LYS A 157 10.35 41.42 16.25
CA LYS A 157 9.77 42.49 17.09
C LYS A 157 10.05 42.28 18.58
N ALA A 158 10.08 41.03 19.05
CA ALA A 158 10.42 40.71 20.44
C ALA A 158 11.85 41.16 20.81
N THR A 159 12.77 41.21 19.84
CA THR A 159 14.14 41.70 20.06
C THR A 159 14.28 43.23 20.10
N SER A 160 13.20 44.00 19.86
CA SER A 160 13.24 45.47 19.78
C SER A 160 13.84 46.18 21.01
N ARG A 161 13.66 45.62 22.21
CA ARG A 161 14.25 46.16 23.45
C ARG A 161 15.75 45.88 23.60
N ASN A 162 16.29 44.94 22.82
CA ASN A 162 17.68 44.49 22.88
C ASN A 162 18.18 44.13 21.47
N GLU A 163 18.25 45.13 20.58
CA GLU A 163 18.59 44.89 19.16
C GLU A 163 19.95 44.20 18.95
N ARG A 164 20.90 44.36 19.89
CA ARG A 164 22.21 43.68 19.82
C ARG A 164 22.12 42.15 19.84
N LEU A 165 21.02 41.61 20.36
CA LEU A 165 20.76 40.17 20.39
C LEU A 165 20.51 39.67 18.96
N LEU A 166 19.86 40.45 18.11
CA LEU A 166 19.45 40.03 16.78
C LEU A 166 20.63 40.01 15.80
N ALA A 167 20.96 38.83 15.28
CA ALA A 167 22.02 38.65 14.29
C ALA A 167 21.64 39.18 12.91
N HIS A 168 20.39 38.96 12.50
CA HIS A 168 19.86 39.36 11.20
C HIS A 168 18.36 39.58 11.26
N ARG A 169 17.87 40.61 10.56
CA ARG A 169 16.46 41.02 10.61
C ARG A 169 15.54 40.20 9.73
N SER A 170 16.02 39.55 8.67
CA SER A 170 15.15 38.87 7.70
C SER A 170 15.94 37.84 6.91
N PHE A 171 16.44 36.80 7.57
CA PHE A 171 17.15 35.73 6.87
C PHE A 171 16.14 34.67 6.39
N GLU A 172 16.24 34.32 5.11
CA GLU A 172 15.37 33.34 4.44
C GLU A 172 16.25 32.28 3.78
N ILE A 173 15.95 31.01 4.01
CA ILE A 173 16.60 29.88 3.34
C ILE A 173 15.74 29.47 2.14
N GLY A 174 16.26 29.70 0.93
CA GLY A 174 15.62 29.33 -0.34
C GLY A 174 15.88 27.90 -0.82
N GLY A 175 16.72 27.13 -0.11
CA GLY A 175 17.17 25.81 -0.55
C GLY A 175 18.18 25.87 -1.71
N PRO A 176 18.69 24.72 -2.19
CA PRO A 176 19.60 24.66 -3.33
C PRO A 176 18.89 25.06 -4.64
N PRO A 177 19.63 25.56 -5.65
CA PRO A 177 19.05 25.92 -6.93
C PRO A 177 18.42 24.70 -7.62
N LYS A 178 17.32 24.92 -8.36
CA LYS A 178 16.58 23.85 -9.07
C LYS A 178 17.43 23.01 -10.02
N SER A 179 18.53 23.57 -10.54
CA SER A 179 19.50 22.85 -11.38
C SER A 179 20.21 21.71 -10.65
N GLU A 180 20.34 21.78 -9.33
CA GLU A 180 21.00 20.76 -8.50
C GLU A 180 20.02 19.69 -8.02
N TRP A 181 18.71 19.91 -8.11
CA TRP A 181 17.71 18.99 -7.55
C TRP A 181 17.77 17.59 -8.15
N PRO A 182 17.94 17.37 -9.47
CA PRO A 182 18.03 16.03 -10.02
C PRO A 182 19.16 15.20 -9.40
N GLN A 183 20.35 15.80 -9.28
CA GLN A 183 21.50 15.17 -8.66
C GLN A 183 21.23 14.82 -7.18
N ILE A 184 20.65 15.75 -6.42
CA ILE A 184 20.34 15.51 -5.00
C ILE A 184 19.33 14.37 -4.83
N VAL A 185 18.28 14.34 -5.66
CA VAL A 185 17.26 13.28 -5.62
C VAL A 185 17.90 11.92 -5.96
N GLU A 186 18.76 11.89 -6.96
CA GLU A 186 19.44 10.68 -7.42
C GLU A 186 20.43 10.13 -6.39
N GLU A 187 21.28 10.99 -5.82
CA GLU A 187 22.20 10.60 -4.76
C GLU A 187 21.45 10.15 -3.50
N THR A 188 20.37 10.85 -3.14
CA THR A 188 19.53 10.47 -1.98
C THR A 188 18.91 9.09 -2.22
N PHE A 189 18.35 8.83 -3.39
CA PHE A 189 17.78 7.51 -3.68
C PHE A 189 18.85 6.43 -3.69
N SER A 190 19.92 6.63 -4.45
CA SER A 190 20.98 5.63 -4.63
C SER A 190 21.59 5.20 -3.30
N PHE A 191 21.89 6.17 -2.43
CA PHE A 191 22.45 5.88 -1.11
C PHE A 191 21.50 5.03 -0.24
N HIS A 192 20.20 5.33 -0.26
CA HIS A 192 19.22 4.63 0.58
C HIS A 192 18.74 3.31 -0.01
N ASN A 193 19.17 2.96 -1.24
CA ASN A 193 18.78 1.74 -1.94
C ASN A 193 20.01 0.95 -2.45
N SER A 194 21.08 0.91 -1.66
CA SER A 194 22.28 0.09 -1.92
C SER A 194 22.98 0.41 -3.24
N GLU A 195 23.12 1.70 -3.54
CA GLU A 195 23.75 2.24 -4.76
C GLU A 195 22.97 1.91 -6.06
N THR A 196 21.69 1.52 -5.94
CA THR A 196 20.83 1.25 -7.10
C THR A 196 20.34 2.58 -7.70
N PRO A 197 20.50 2.82 -9.02
CA PRO A 197 20.04 4.05 -9.65
C PRO A 197 18.51 4.12 -9.77
N LEU A 198 17.96 5.33 -9.79
CA LEU A 198 16.52 5.59 -10.02
C LEU A 198 16.03 5.08 -11.38
N ALA A 199 16.91 5.11 -12.39
CA ALA A 199 16.60 4.67 -13.74
C ALA A 199 16.18 3.20 -13.82
N ASP A 200 16.67 2.34 -12.91
CA ASP A 200 16.29 0.93 -12.83
C ASP A 200 14.80 0.75 -12.42
N TYR A 201 14.20 1.82 -11.88
CA TYR A 201 12.79 1.89 -11.48
C TYR A 201 11.95 2.75 -12.44
N GLY A 202 12.47 3.05 -13.64
CA GLY A 202 11.73 3.72 -14.70
C GLY A 202 11.66 5.25 -14.57
N VAL A 203 12.37 5.86 -13.61
CA VAL A 203 12.44 7.32 -13.45
C VAL A 203 13.82 7.81 -13.89
N ILE A 204 13.86 8.68 -14.91
CA ILE A 204 15.10 9.25 -15.45
C ILE A 204 15.30 10.71 -15.04
N VAL A 205 16.50 11.26 -15.27
CA VAL A 205 16.88 12.62 -14.88
C VAL A 205 15.93 13.67 -15.48
N GLU A 206 15.47 13.45 -16.72
CA GLU A 206 14.52 14.33 -17.41
C GLU A 206 13.17 14.42 -16.67
N ASP A 207 12.70 13.32 -16.09
CA ASP A 207 11.46 13.29 -15.31
C ASP A 207 11.62 14.14 -14.04
N ILE A 208 12.77 14.00 -13.36
CA ILE A 208 13.07 14.77 -12.15
C ILE A 208 13.21 16.27 -12.50
N GLN A 209 13.80 16.62 -13.64
CA GLN A 209 13.87 18.01 -14.10
C GLN A 209 12.49 18.58 -14.40
N LEU A 210 11.58 17.79 -14.97
CA LEU A 210 10.21 18.20 -15.24
C LEU A 210 9.45 18.46 -13.93
N ILE A 211 9.57 17.55 -12.95
CA ILE A 211 9.01 17.71 -11.60
C ILE A 211 9.63 18.93 -10.91
N ALA A 212 10.94 19.13 -11.00
CA ALA A 212 11.61 20.28 -10.41
C ALA A 212 11.09 21.62 -10.96
N ARG A 213 10.63 21.67 -12.23
CA ARG A 213 10.00 22.87 -12.81
C ARG A 213 8.63 23.15 -12.20
N SER A 214 7.82 22.12 -11.93
CA SER A 214 6.47 22.28 -11.36
C SER A 214 6.46 22.54 -9.86
N GLU A 215 7.42 21.99 -9.12
CA GLU A 215 7.42 22.05 -7.66
C GLU A 215 8.11 23.30 -7.09
N ARG A 216 7.65 23.73 -5.92
CA ARG A 216 8.19 24.91 -5.23
C ARG A 216 9.45 24.62 -4.40
N THR A 217 9.54 23.43 -3.81
CA THR A 217 10.65 23.07 -2.90
C THR A 217 11.19 21.68 -3.23
N LEU A 218 12.47 21.45 -2.89
CA LEU A 218 13.15 20.18 -3.12
C LEU A 218 12.43 19.02 -2.41
N GLY A 219 12.04 19.20 -1.15
CA GLY A 219 11.32 18.17 -0.40
C GLY A 219 9.99 17.78 -1.07
N ARG A 220 9.29 18.73 -1.70
CA ARG A 220 8.08 18.41 -2.48
C ARG A 220 8.42 17.68 -3.77
N ALA A 221 9.48 18.08 -4.47
CA ALA A 221 9.96 17.37 -5.66
C ALA A 221 10.32 15.91 -5.34
N ILE A 222 11.02 15.65 -4.22
CA ILE A 222 11.35 14.28 -3.76
C ILE A 222 10.07 13.45 -3.55
N LEU A 223 9.03 14.03 -2.93
CA LEU A 223 7.75 13.33 -2.72
C LEU A 223 7.07 12.97 -4.04
N VAL A 224 7.04 13.88 -5.01
CA VAL A 224 6.42 13.64 -6.33
C VAL A 224 7.21 12.59 -7.13
N VAL A 225 8.54 12.59 -7.03
CA VAL A 225 9.36 11.49 -7.59
C VAL A 225 9.02 10.16 -6.92
N GLY A 226 8.82 10.16 -5.59
CA GLY A 226 8.35 8.99 -4.85
C GLY A 226 6.99 8.46 -5.32
N GLU A 227 6.06 9.35 -5.68
CA GLU A 227 4.77 8.98 -6.29
C GLU A 227 4.98 8.32 -7.67
N SER A 228 5.85 8.87 -8.53
CA SER A 228 6.18 8.27 -9.84
C SER A 228 6.85 6.89 -9.73
N LEU A 229 7.71 6.70 -8.72
CA LEU A 229 8.28 5.38 -8.41
C LEU A 229 7.20 4.34 -8.08
N SER A 230 6.11 4.76 -7.42
CA SER A 230 5.02 3.85 -7.04
C SER A 230 4.25 3.28 -8.23
N GLU A 231 4.22 3.98 -9.37
CA GLU A 231 3.58 3.50 -10.60
C GLU A 231 4.31 2.28 -11.20
N HIS A 232 5.60 2.17 -10.91
CA HIS A 232 6.48 1.10 -11.39
C HIS A 232 6.64 -0.04 -10.37
N LEU A 233 6.05 0.08 -9.19
CA LEU A 233 6.02 -0.96 -8.18
C LEU A 233 4.81 -1.88 -8.35
N GLU A 234 4.99 -3.17 -8.06
CA GLU A 234 3.89 -4.13 -8.08
C GLU A 234 2.77 -3.66 -7.12
N SER A 235 1.57 -3.51 -7.66
CA SER A 235 0.38 -3.11 -6.90
C SER A 235 0.09 -4.11 -5.77
N LEU A 236 -0.45 -3.65 -4.64
CA LEU A 236 -1.02 -4.52 -3.62
C LEU A 236 -2.05 -5.48 -4.27
N GLU A 237 -1.80 -6.79 -4.20
CA GLU A 237 -2.72 -7.80 -4.74
C GLU A 237 -4.07 -7.75 -4.01
N ASN A 238 -5.12 -7.27 -4.68
CA ASN A 238 -6.48 -7.38 -4.18
C ASN A 238 -7.09 -8.74 -4.55
N LEU A 239 -6.75 -9.79 -3.81
CA LEU A 239 -7.31 -11.12 -4.04
C LEU A 239 -8.84 -11.19 -3.74
N SER A 240 -9.44 -10.16 -3.16
CA SER A 240 -10.89 -10.11 -2.93
C SER A 240 -11.69 -9.90 -4.23
N ASP A 241 -11.00 -9.52 -5.31
CA ASP A 241 -11.55 -9.39 -6.66
C ASP A 241 -11.86 -10.75 -7.29
N TYR A 242 -11.51 -11.87 -6.67
CA TYR A 242 -11.84 -13.20 -7.17
C TYR A 242 -13.11 -13.76 -6.51
N GLN A 243 -13.94 -14.41 -7.33
CA GLN A 243 -15.03 -15.27 -6.92
C GLN A 243 -14.76 -16.70 -7.34
N VAL A 244 -14.88 -17.64 -6.40
CA VAL A 244 -14.64 -19.07 -6.67
C VAL A 244 -15.97 -19.79 -6.92
N VAL A 245 -16.09 -20.46 -8.07
CA VAL A 245 -17.29 -21.18 -8.49
C VAL A 245 -16.94 -22.66 -8.68
N LEU A 246 -17.37 -23.50 -7.74
CA LEU A 246 -17.32 -24.95 -7.90
C LEU A 246 -18.51 -25.37 -8.77
N VAL A 247 -18.22 -25.94 -9.92
CA VAL A 247 -19.23 -26.38 -10.87
C VAL A 247 -19.32 -27.89 -10.82
N TRP A 248 -20.53 -28.39 -10.60
CA TRP A 248 -20.80 -29.81 -10.52
C TRP A 248 -21.71 -30.23 -11.67
N PRO A 249 -21.18 -30.83 -12.75
CA PRO A 249 -22.03 -31.45 -13.75
C PRO A 249 -22.85 -32.58 -13.13
N VAL A 250 -24.17 -32.58 -13.30
CA VAL A 250 -25.10 -33.56 -12.72
C VAL A 250 -25.94 -34.21 -13.82
N ALA A 251 -26.04 -35.54 -13.76
CA ALA A 251 -26.73 -36.36 -14.74
C ALA A 251 -28.21 -36.63 -14.39
N ASP A 252 -28.59 -36.40 -13.13
CA ASP A 252 -29.97 -36.55 -12.68
C ASP A 252 -30.34 -35.68 -11.46
N SER A 253 -31.65 -35.66 -11.17
CA SER A 253 -32.31 -34.82 -10.19
C SER A 253 -31.84 -35.08 -8.77
N THR A 254 -31.55 -36.34 -8.43
CA THR A 254 -31.07 -36.72 -7.10
C THR A 254 -29.69 -36.13 -6.84
N ARG A 255 -28.78 -36.20 -7.83
CA ARG A 255 -27.43 -35.62 -7.70
C ARG A 255 -27.48 -34.10 -7.70
N SER A 256 -28.36 -33.52 -8.52
CA SER A 256 -28.65 -32.08 -8.47
C SER A 256 -29.06 -31.64 -7.06
N GLN A 257 -30.01 -32.34 -6.42
CA GLN A 257 -30.46 -32.01 -5.05
C GLN A 257 -29.33 -32.12 -4.02
N ARG A 258 -28.51 -33.16 -4.10
CA ARG A 258 -27.34 -33.35 -3.22
C ARG A 258 -26.31 -32.22 -3.35
N VAL A 259 -26.09 -31.70 -4.55
CA VAL A 259 -25.19 -30.53 -4.73
C VAL A 259 -25.86 -29.26 -4.20
N VAL A 260 -27.15 -29.06 -4.52
CA VAL A 260 -27.92 -27.88 -4.08
C VAL A 260 -27.94 -27.76 -2.56
N GLN A 261 -27.96 -28.85 -1.79
CA GLN A 261 -28.01 -28.81 -0.32
C GLN A 261 -26.83 -28.05 0.30
N PHE A 262 -25.67 -28.04 -0.36
CA PHE A 262 -24.48 -27.29 0.06
C PHE A 262 -24.47 -25.84 -0.44
N SER A 263 -25.56 -25.36 -1.03
CA SER A 263 -25.65 -24.04 -1.64
C SER A 263 -26.92 -23.30 -1.22
N ARG A 264 -26.86 -21.97 -1.22
CA ARG A 264 -28.03 -21.10 -1.09
C ARG A 264 -28.46 -20.67 -2.48
N ALA A 265 -29.30 -21.47 -3.14
CA ALA A 265 -29.66 -21.29 -4.55
C ALA A 265 -30.15 -19.87 -4.88
N ARG A 266 -31.06 -19.30 -4.08
CA ARG A 266 -31.57 -17.92 -4.27
C ARG A 266 -30.48 -16.85 -4.17
N SER A 267 -29.45 -17.11 -3.36
CA SER A 267 -28.29 -16.22 -3.21
C SER A 267 -27.19 -16.52 -4.23
N GLY A 268 -27.56 -16.92 -5.44
CA GLY A 268 -26.60 -17.21 -6.51
C GLY A 268 -25.71 -18.40 -6.21
N TYR A 269 -26.28 -19.40 -5.54
CA TYR A 269 -25.58 -20.64 -5.18
C TYR A 269 -24.39 -20.47 -4.23
N ARG A 270 -24.40 -19.41 -3.42
CA ARG A 270 -23.38 -19.19 -2.37
C ARG A 270 -23.27 -20.41 -1.44
N LEU A 271 -22.06 -20.83 -1.12
CA LEU A 271 -21.79 -21.98 -0.25
C LEU A 271 -22.53 -21.84 1.08
N ASN A 272 -23.38 -22.83 1.38
CA ASN A 272 -24.10 -22.94 2.63
C ASN A 272 -23.18 -23.55 3.69
N TRP A 273 -22.55 -22.68 4.49
CA TRP A 273 -21.57 -23.08 5.50
C TRP A 273 -22.14 -24.05 6.52
N ASP A 274 -23.37 -23.80 6.99
CA ASP A 274 -24.00 -24.62 8.03
C ASP A 274 -24.25 -26.04 7.52
N ALA A 275 -24.73 -26.17 6.28
CA ALA A 275 -24.91 -27.47 5.64
C ALA A 275 -23.58 -28.21 5.45
N TRP A 276 -22.51 -27.51 5.03
CA TRP A 276 -21.20 -28.11 4.91
C TRP A 276 -20.60 -28.54 6.27
N TYR A 277 -20.72 -27.69 7.28
CA TYR A 277 -20.20 -27.93 8.63
C TYR A 277 -20.90 -29.11 9.31
N ASN A 278 -22.20 -29.26 9.12
CA ASN A 278 -22.98 -30.35 9.70
C ASN A 278 -22.60 -31.72 9.14
N GLU A 279 -22.08 -31.78 7.91
CA GLU A 279 -21.59 -33.00 7.25
C GLU A 279 -20.18 -33.42 7.72
N LEU A 280 -19.47 -32.56 8.46
CA LEU A 280 -18.17 -32.90 9.04
C LEU A 280 -18.34 -33.86 10.22
N ASN A 281 -17.48 -34.87 10.30
CA ASN A 281 -17.39 -35.74 11.47
C ASN A 281 -16.69 -35.00 12.64
N ASP A 282 -16.72 -35.59 13.84
CA ASP A 282 -16.19 -34.94 15.04
C ASP A 282 -14.67 -34.70 14.97
N ASP A 283 -13.94 -35.56 14.25
CA ASP A 283 -12.50 -35.40 14.05
C ASP A 283 -12.18 -34.24 13.10
N ASP A 284 -12.86 -34.15 11.96
CA ASP A 284 -12.79 -33.03 11.01
C ASP A 284 -13.09 -31.69 11.73
N LYS A 285 -14.11 -31.67 12.60
CA LYS A 285 -14.48 -30.44 13.36
C LYS A 285 -13.40 -29.99 14.35
N ARG A 286 -12.61 -30.93 14.89
CA ARG A 286 -11.52 -30.63 15.84
C ARG A 286 -10.22 -30.26 15.15
N THR A 287 -9.92 -30.90 14.01
CA THR A 287 -8.61 -30.82 13.35
C THR A 287 -8.54 -29.76 12.26
N LEU A 288 -9.67 -29.43 11.61
CA LEU A 288 -9.65 -28.47 10.51
C LEU A 288 -9.54 -27.02 11.03
N PRO A 289 -8.79 -26.15 10.32
CA PRO A 289 -8.71 -24.73 10.67
C PRO A 289 -9.96 -23.98 10.21
N LEU A 290 -11.10 -24.28 10.83
CA LEU A 290 -12.44 -23.84 10.40
C LEU A 290 -12.57 -22.32 10.27
N GLN A 291 -11.90 -21.55 11.13
CA GLN A 291 -11.89 -20.09 11.05
C GLN A 291 -11.25 -19.59 9.75
N ALA A 292 -10.10 -20.14 9.38
CA ALA A 292 -9.41 -19.78 8.14
C ALA A 292 -10.21 -20.21 6.90
N LEU A 293 -10.83 -21.41 6.95
CA LEU A 293 -11.70 -21.90 5.87
C LEU A 293 -12.95 -21.03 5.69
N ASN A 294 -13.60 -20.61 6.79
CA ASN A 294 -14.74 -19.70 6.71
C ASN A 294 -14.34 -18.31 6.22
N ARG A 295 -13.16 -17.81 6.63
CA ARG A 295 -12.61 -16.55 6.11
C ARG A 295 -12.36 -16.63 4.61
N ALA A 296 -11.76 -17.71 4.11
CA ALA A 296 -11.57 -17.94 2.68
C ALA A 296 -12.91 -17.98 1.92
N ARG A 297 -13.93 -18.66 2.46
CA ARG A 297 -15.28 -18.68 1.88
C ARG A 297 -15.84 -17.28 1.68
N LEU A 298 -15.74 -16.43 2.70
CA LEU A 298 -16.28 -15.07 2.67
C LEU A 298 -15.48 -14.18 1.71
N TYR A 299 -14.16 -14.25 1.80
CA TYR A 299 -13.22 -13.45 1.02
C TYR A 299 -13.41 -13.69 -0.50
N PHE A 300 -13.44 -14.96 -0.90
CA PHE A 300 -13.60 -15.38 -2.30
C PHE A 300 -15.05 -15.57 -2.76
N ASP A 301 -16.05 -15.23 -1.95
CA ASP A 301 -17.47 -15.50 -2.24
C ASP A 301 -17.73 -16.88 -2.88
N VAL A 302 -17.37 -17.96 -2.19
CA VAL A 302 -17.39 -19.31 -2.77
C VAL A 302 -18.83 -19.76 -3.11
N ARG A 303 -19.02 -20.27 -4.32
CA ARG A 303 -20.32 -20.77 -4.84
C ARG A 303 -20.22 -22.22 -5.28
N VAL A 304 -21.30 -22.97 -5.10
CA VAL A 304 -21.41 -24.39 -5.47
C VAL A 304 -22.61 -24.55 -6.39
N VAL A 305 -22.36 -24.72 -7.69
CA VAL A 305 -23.37 -24.63 -8.75
C VAL A 305 -23.54 -26.00 -9.44
N PRO A 306 -24.72 -26.63 -9.39
CA PRO A 306 -25.03 -27.76 -10.23
C PRO A 306 -25.25 -27.31 -11.68
N LEU A 307 -24.74 -28.08 -12.64
CA LEU A 307 -24.90 -27.85 -14.07
C LEU A 307 -25.43 -29.13 -14.72
N ARG A 308 -26.60 -29.10 -15.35
CA ARG A 308 -27.16 -30.33 -15.95
C ARG A 308 -26.26 -30.80 -17.08
N ALA A 309 -25.91 -32.09 -17.06
CA ALA A 309 -25.20 -32.74 -18.16
C ALA A 309 -25.96 -32.54 -19.49
N ALA A 310 -27.29 -32.52 -19.45
CA ALA A 310 -28.13 -32.25 -20.63
C ALA A 310 -27.86 -30.89 -21.28
N ASP A 311 -27.48 -29.87 -20.50
CA ASP A 311 -27.16 -28.52 -21.01
C ASP A 311 -25.73 -28.44 -21.57
N LEU A 312 -24.85 -29.39 -21.22
CA LEU A 312 -23.51 -29.53 -21.78
C LEU A 312 -23.46 -30.46 -22.99
N HIS A 313 -24.22 -31.56 -22.97
CA HIS A 313 -24.06 -32.71 -23.86
C HIS A 313 -23.83 -32.30 -25.32
N ARG A 314 -24.78 -31.59 -25.95
CA ARG A 314 -24.69 -31.23 -27.37
C ARG A 314 -23.56 -30.23 -27.71
N LEU A 315 -23.12 -29.43 -26.74
CA LEU A 315 -21.99 -28.50 -26.90
C LEU A 315 -20.63 -29.18 -26.65
N CYS A 316 -20.64 -30.34 -25.97
CA CYS A 316 -19.46 -31.03 -25.47
C CYS A 316 -19.30 -32.45 -26.03
N VAL A 317 -20.02 -32.83 -27.09
CA VAL A 317 -19.70 -34.03 -27.87
C VAL A 317 -18.35 -33.83 -28.56
N ASP A 318 -17.56 -34.89 -28.72
CA ASP A 318 -16.22 -34.91 -29.33
C ASP A 318 -15.29 -33.85 -28.72
N LEU A 319 -14.89 -34.06 -27.46
CA LEU A 319 -14.07 -33.10 -26.72
C LEU A 319 -12.67 -32.87 -27.33
N THR A 320 -12.22 -33.79 -28.20
CA THR A 320 -10.95 -33.70 -28.93
C THR A 320 -11.01 -32.77 -30.15
N ASP A 321 -12.19 -32.46 -30.69
CA ASP A 321 -12.33 -31.56 -31.83
C ASP A 321 -12.37 -30.09 -31.38
N GLU A 322 -11.26 -29.38 -31.59
CA GLU A 322 -11.15 -27.97 -31.24
C GLU A 322 -11.96 -27.05 -32.18
N ASN A 323 -12.19 -27.48 -33.41
CA ASN A 323 -12.83 -26.69 -34.46
C ASN A 323 -14.36 -26.87 -34.48
N LYS A 324 -14.89 -27.75 -33.63
CA LYS A 324 -16.33 -27.99 -33.48
C LYS A 324 -17.16 -26.71 -33.45
N THR A 325 -18.04 -26.56 -34.42
CA THR A 325 -19.01 -25.45 -34.48
C THR A 325 -20.07 -25.63 -33.39
N LEU A 326 -20.26 -24.60 -32.56
CA LEU A 326 -21.26 -24.60 -31.51
C LEU A 326 -22.58 -24.09 -32.07
N ALA A 327 -23.60 -24.94 -32.13
CA ALA A 327 -24.91 -24.55 -32.65
C ALA A 327 -25.59 -23.50 -31.75
N GLU A 328 -26.10 -22.43 -32.37
CA GLU A 328 -26.69 -21.28 -31.68
C GLU A 328 -27.85 -21.68 -30.74
N ALA A 329 -28.72 -22.60 -31.17
CA ALA A 329 -29.83 -23.11 -30.36
C ALA A 329 -29.36 -23.78 -29.05
N HIS A 330 -28.16 -24.37 -29.03
CA HIS A 330 -27.58 -24.96 -27.82
C HIS A 330 -26.87 -23.91 -26.96
N LEU A 331 -26.23 -22.91 -27.58
CA LEU A 331 -25.64 -21.76 -26.88
C LEU A 331 -26.70 -20.93 -26.16
N GLU A 332 -27.81 -20.59 -26.80
CA GLU A 332 -28.91 -19.86 -26.18
C GLU A 332 -29.53 -20.64 -25.02
N ARG A 333 -29.61 -21.96 -25.14
CA ARG A 333 -30.05 -22.79 -24.01
C ARG A 333 -29.05 -22.75 -22.84
N PHE A 334 -27.75 -22.82 -23.13
CA PHE A 334 -26.70 -22.74 -22.11
C PHE A 334 -26.68 -21.37 -21.42
N LYS A 335 -26.90 -20.30 -22.16
CA LYS A 335 -27.00 -18.91 -21.67
C LYS A 335 -28.09 -18.75 -20.61
N ASN A 336 -29.18 -19.51 -20.72
CA ASN A 336 -30.28 -19.53 -19.76
C ASN A 336 -30.05 -20.46 -18.55
N THR A 337 -28.84 -21.01 -18.38
CA THR A 337 -28.53 -21.84 -17.22
C THR A 337 -28.15 -20.99 -16.01
N HIS A 338 -28.43 -21.52 -14.81
CA HIS A 338 -28.05 -20.86 -13.56
C HIS A 338 -26.53 -20.61 -13.48
N PHE A 339 -25.75 -21.56 -13.97
CA PHE A 339 -24.30 -21.45 -14.07
C PHE A 339 -23.88 -20.23 -14.89
N PHE A 340 -24.46 -20.03 -16.08
CA PHE A 340 -24.13 -18.86 -16.90
C PHE A 340 -24.49 -17.55 -16.20
N HIS A 341 -25.66 -17.44 -15.55
CA HIS A 341 -26.05 -16.24 -14.82
C HIS A 341 -25.14 -15.94 -13.62
N VAL A 342 -24.62 -16.96 -12.92
CA VAL A 342 -23.61 -16.78 -11.86
C VAL A 342 -22.29 -16.27 -12.44
N VAL A 343 -21.78 -16.91 -13.48
CA VAL A 343 -20.47 -16.59 -14.06
C VAL A 343 -20.47 -15.24 -14.79
N SER A 344 -21.55 -14.90 -15.49
CA SER A 344 -21.70 -13.61 -16.17
C SER A 344 -21.93 -12.42 -15.22
N GLY A 345 -22.22 -12.68 -13.93
CA GLY A 345 -22.54 -11.63 -12.96
C GLY A 345 -23.99 -11.14 -12.98
N ASN A 346 -24.84 -11.71 -13.83
CA ASN A 346 -26.22 -11.28 -14.03
C ASN A 346 -27.24 -11.94 -13.08
N TRP A 347 -26.79 -12.54 -11.97
CA TRP A 347 -27.68 -13.26 -11.06
C TRP A 347 -28.74 -12.37 -10.41
N SER A 348 -28.43 -11.11 -10.10
CA SER A 348 -29.37 -10.16 -9.49
C SER A 348 -30.58 -9.84 -10.38
N ASN A 349 -30.39 -9.93 -11.70
CA ASN A 349 -31.41 -9.62 -12.70
C ASN A 349 -32.08 -10.88 -13.26
N TYR A 350 -31.75 -12.05 -12.73
CA TYR A 350 -32.25 -13.34 -13.20
C TYR A 350 -33.51 -13.76 -12.42
N ASP A 351 -34.59 -14.07 -13.14
CA ASP A 351 -35.81 -14.62 -12.54
C ASP A 351 -35.60 -16.09 -12.14
N PHE A 352 -35.36 -16.30 -10.85
CA PHE A 352 -34.98 -17.61 -10.33
C PHE A 352 -36.14 -18.62 -10.38
N ALA A 353 -35.96 -19.65 -11.21
CA ALA A 353 -36.78 -20.86 -11.17
C ALA A 353 -35.97 -22.05 -10.62
N PRO A 354 -36.48 -22.83 -9.66
CA PRO A 354 -35.77 -24.03 -9.19
C PRO A 354 -35.47 -24.99 -10.33
N MET A 355 -34.26 -25.56 -10.35
CA MET A 355 -33.90 -26.59 -11.32
C MET A 355 -34.79 -27.82 -11.11
N ARG A 356 -35.73 -28.02 -12.04
CA ARG A 356 -36.53 -29.24 -12.15
C ARG A 356 -36.00 -30.02 -13.34
N GLU A 357 -35.61 -31.26 -13.11
CA GLU A 357 -35.40 -32.19 -14.21
C GLU A 357 -36.71 -32.89 -14.55
N ARG A 358 -36.95 -33.04 -15.85
CA ARG A 358 -38.03 -33.85 -16.40
C ARG A 358 -37.39 -35.03 -17.08
N GLU A 359 -37.91 -36.23 -16.81
CA GLU A 359 -37.56 -37.42 -17.58
C GLU A 359 -37.83 -37.12 -19.06
N SER A 360 -36.78 -37.19 -19.85
CA SER A 360 -36.82 -36.86 -21.27
C SER A 360 -35.69 -37.60 -21.95
N LYS A 361 -35.90 -37.98 -23.21
CA LYS A 361 -34.87 -38.63 -24.03
C LYS A 361 -33.55 -37.86 -24.05
N ARG A 362 -33.61 -36.53 -23.98
CA ARG A 362 -32.41 -35.68 -23.89
C ARG A 362 -31.63 -35.88 -22.59
N ALA A 363 -32.33 -36.02 -21.47
CA ALA A 363 -31.69 -36.26 -20.17
C ALA A 363 -31.06 -37.65 -20.15
N ASP A 364 -31.75 -38.66 -20.69
CA ASP A 364 -31.25 -40.03 -20.79
C ASP A 364 -30.00 -40.12 -21.67
N ASP A 365 -30.04 -39.53 -22.87
CA ASP A 365 -28.89 -39.46 -23.78
C ASP A 365 -27.69 -38.74 -23.12
N ALA A 366 -27.96 -37.67 -22.37
CA ALA A 366 -26.93 -36.90 -21.68
C ALA A 366 -26.33 -37.64 -20.48
N LYS A 367 -27.10 -38.51 -19.82
CA LYS A 367 -26.63 -39.34 -18.72
C LYS A 367 -25.59 -40.34 -19.22
N VAL A 368 -25.90 -41.05 -20.31
CA VAL A 368 -24.97 -41.99 -20.96
C VAL A 368 -23.71 -41.26 -21.43
N TRP A 369 -23.88 -40.10 -22.08
CA TRP A 369 -22.74 -39.29 -22.50
C TRP A 369 -21.87 -38.84 -21.32
N TYR A 370 -22.47 -38.41 -20.22
CA TYR A 370 -21.72 -37.85 -19.10
C TYR A 370 -20.74 -38.87 -18.50
N GLU A 371 -21.13 -40.14 -18.42
CA GLU A 371 -20.25 -41.23 -17.96
C GLU A 371 -18.96 -41.32 -18.78
N SER A 372 -19.05 -41.10 -20.09
CA SER A 372 -17.90 -41.14 -21.02
C SER A 372 -16.90 -39.99 -20.88
N VAL A 373 -17.27 -38.87 -20.25
CA VAL A 373 -16.41 -37.67 -20.12
C VAL A 373 -15.85 -37.45 -18.73
N THR A 374 -16.18 -38.32 -17.76
CA THR A 374 -15.77 -38.17 -16.35
C THR A 374 -14.26 -38.29 -16.13
N ASN A 375 -13.54 -38.91 -17.06
CA ASN A 375 -12.07 -39.00 -17.07
C ASN A 375 -11.38 -37.90 -17.90
N GLN A 376 -12.13 -36.93 -18.44
CA GLN A 376 -11.62 -35.84 -19.29
C GLN A 376 -11.94 -34.43 -18.76
N PRO A 377 -11.70 -34.12 -17.47
CA PRO A 377 -12.07 -32.82 -16.89
C PRO A 377 -11.39 -31.63 -17.58
N THR A 378 -10.12 -31.77 -17.97
CA THR A 378 -9.37 -30.74 -18.70
C THR A 378 -9.99 -30.43 -20.06
N GLN A 379 -10.35 -31.44 -20.84
CA GLN A 379 -10.94 -31.24 -22.17
C GLN A 379 -12.34 -30.62 -22.04
N LEU A 380 -13.11 -31.03 -21.04
CA LEU A 380 -14.40 -30.44 -20.72
C LEU A 380 -14.25 -28.95 -20.32
N GLY A 381 -13.25 -28.62 -19.48
CA GLY A 381 -12.93 -27.24 -19.12
C GLY A 381 -12.53 -26.38 -20.31
N ARG A 382 -11.72 -26.92 -21.22
CA ARG A 382 -11.37 -26.26 -22.47
C ARG A 382 -12.60 -25.98 -23.34
N ARG A 383 -13.49 -26.96 -23.51
CA ARG A 383 -14.75 -26.77 -24.25
C ARG A 383 -15.67 -25.77 -23.56
N LEU A 384 -15.74 -25.79 -22.23
CA LEU A 384 -16.50 -24.82 -21.44
C LEU A 384 -15.99 -23.39 -21.64
N ALA A 385 -14.68 -23.17 -21.62
CA ALA A 385 -14.08 -21.87 -21.94
C ALA A 385 -14.45 -21.41 -23.37
N LYS A 386 -14.49 -22.32 -24.35
CA LYS A 386 -14.96 -22.02 -25.72
C LYS A 386 -16.44 -21.59 -25.73
N ILE A 387 -17.31 -22.30 -25.00
CA ILE A 387 -18.74 -21.96 -24.88
C ILE A 387 -18.92 -20.57 -24.27
N LEU A 388 -18.20 -20.26 -23.20
CA LEU A 388 -18.28 -18.95 -22.53
C LEU A 388 -17.79 -17.81 -23.44
N ARG A 389 -16.72 -18.04 -24.21
CA ARG A 389 -16.25 -17.07 -25.22
C ARG A 389 -17.26 -16.85 -26.34
N ALA A 390 -17.89 -17.91 -26.83
CA ALA A 390 -18.96 -17.80 -27.84
C ALA A 390 -20.18 -17.01 -27.33
N LEU A 391 -20.38 -16.95 -26.01
CA LEU A 391 -21.42 -16.18 -25.34
C LEU A 391 -20.96 -14.78 -24.87
N GLY A 392 -19.77 -14.34 -25.29
CA GLY A 392 -19.27 -12.98 -25.06
C GLY A 392 -18.48 -12.78 -23.76
N LEU A 393 -18.10 -13.84 -23.05
CA LEU A 393 -17.26 -13.73 -21.85
C LEU A 393 -15.78 -13.95 -22.16
N ASN A 394 -14.89 -13.16 -21.56
CA ASN A 394 -13.44 -13.39 -21.68
C ASN A 394 -13.04 -14.58 -20.79
N ALA A 395 -12.99 -15.78 -21.37
CA ALA A 395 -12.76 -17.03 -20.67
C ALA A 395 -11.56 -17.81 -21.23
N ASN A 396 -10.67 -18.25 -20.34
CA ASN A 396 -9.49 -19.07 -20.64
C ASN A 396 -9.51 -20.36 -19.83
N HIS A 397 -8.90 -21.43 -20.36
CA HIS A 397 -8.82 -22.72 -19.66
C HIS A 397 -7.43 -22.90 -19.04
N GLU A 398 -7.37 -23.63 -17.93
CA GLU A 398 -6.12 -24.01 -17.25
C GLU A 398 -5.19 -22.82 -16.90
N VAL A 399 -5.75 -21.72 -16.41
CA VAL A 399 -4.98 -20.52 -16.03
C VAL A 399 -4.40 -20.68 -14.63
N THR A 400 -3.08 -20.51 -14.52
CA THR A 400 -2.38 -20.45 -13.23
C THR A 400 -2.40 -19.03 -12.69
N LEU A 401 -3.06 -18.85 -11.55
CA LEU A 401 -3.05 -17.62 -10.77
C LEU A 401 -1.98 -17.74 -9.69
N LYS A 402 -1.17 -16.69 -9.53
CA LYS A 402 -0.12 -16.60 -8.52
C LYS A 402 -0.48 -15.51 -7.53
N SER A 403 -0.17 -15.76 -6.27
CA SER A 403 -0.11 -14.75 -5.21
C SER A 403 1.21 -14.86 -4.48
N GLU A 404 1.52 -13.90 -3.61
CA GLU A 404 2.67 -13.97 -2.71
C GLU A 404 2.69 -15.29 -1.89
N TYR A 405 1.51 -15.80 -1.54
CA TYR A 405 1.35 -16.94 -0.62
C TYR A 405 1.28 -18.29 -1.33
N SER A 406 0.67 -18.42 -2.50
CA SER A 406 0.51 -19.71 -3.20
C SER A 406 0.13 -19.55 -4.67
N THR A 407 -0.05 -20.66 -5.37
CA THR A 407 -0.57 -20.70 -6.74
C THR A 407 -1.82 -21.54 -6.82
N VAL A 408 -2.83 -21.07 -7.57
CA VAL A 408 -4.06 -21.82 -7.85
C VAL A 408 -4.23 -21.94 -9.36
N ARG A 409 -4.45 -23.16 -9.84
CA ARG A 409 -4.82 -23.42 -11.23
C ARG A 409 -6.34 -23.47 -11.35
N ALA A 410 -6.92 -22.56 -12.13
CA ALA A 410 -8.33 -22.55 -12.47
C ALA A 410 -8.58 -23.48 -13.66
N ASP A 411 -9.60 -24.34 -13.61
CA ASP A 411 -9.99 -25.15 -14.77
C ASP A 411 -10.51 -24.25 -15.88
N VAL A 412 -11.30 -23.24 -15.50
CA VAL A 412 -11.68 -22.12 -16.35
C VAL A 412 -11.56 -20.81 -15.55
N TYR A 413 -10.94 -19.80 -16.16
CA TYR A 413 -10.83 -18.46 -15.62
C TYR A 413 -11.64 -17.49 -16.47
N VAL A 414 -12.47 -16.66 -15.84
CA VAL A 414 -13.30 -15.66 -16.54
C VAL A 414 -13.00 -14.27 -16.00
N GLN A 415 -12.67 -13.36 -16.90
CA GLN A 415 -12.52 -11.95 -16.61
C GLN A 415 -13.75 -11.20 -17.13
N LEU A 416 -14.46 -10.54 -16.22
CA LEU A 416 -15.60 -9.69 -16.59
C LEU A 416 -15.07 -8.30 -16.96
N THR A 417 -15.73 -7.65 -17.92
CA THR A 417 -15.29 -6.36 -18.48
C THR A 417 -15.61 -5.16 -17.58
N THR A 418 -16.52 -5.33 -16.61
CA THR A 418 -16.88 -4.27 -15.67
C THR A 418 -16.06 -4.37 -14.38
N PRO A 419 -15.42 -3.28 -13.91
CA PRO A 419 -14.56 -3.28 -12.70
C PRO A 419 -15.29 -3.72 -11.42
N GLU A 420 -16.60 -3.51 -11.34
CA GLU A 420 -17.42 -3.87 -10.18
C GLU A 420 -17.64 -5.38 -10.03
N ASN A 421 -17.36 -6.16 -11.08
CA ASN A 421 -17.62 -7.59 -11.11
C ASN A 421 -16.34 -8.39 -10.85
N LYS A 422 -16.36 -9.19 -9.78
CA LYS A 422 -15.25 -10.10 -9.44
C LYS A 422 -14.84 -11.00 -10.63
N LYS A 423 -13.54 -11.24 -10.81
CA LYS A 423 -13.00 -12.29 -11.69
C LYS A 423 -13.50 -13.66 -11.21
N ARG A 424 -13.70 -14.64 -12.09
CA ARG A 424 -14.20 -15.97 -11.72
C ARG A 424 -13.09 -17.02 -11.83
N ILE A 425 -12.88 -17.76 -10.75
CA ILE A 425 -12.10 -19.00 -10.71
C ILE A 425 -13.11 -20.14 -10.73
N ILE A 426 -13.23 -20.84 -11.86
CA ILE A 426 -14.14 -21.97 -12.01
C ILE A 426 -13.35 -23.26 -11.77
N GLU A 427 -13.82 -24.07 -10.82
CA GLU A 427 -13.31 -25.42 -10.57
C GLU A 427 -14.36 -26.45 -10.96
N LEU A 428 -14.03 -27.34 -11.89
CA LEU A 428 -14.89 -28.39 -12.37
C LEU A 428 -14.78 -29.64 -11.49
N LYS A 429 -15.92 -30.08 -10.96
CA LYS A 429 -16.06 -31.31 -10.17
C LYS A 429 -16.67 -32.40 -11.05
N VAL A 430 -15.93 -32.76 -12.12
CA VAL A 430 -16.34 -33.80 -13.08
C VAL A 430 -16.07 -35.17 -12.47
N PHE A 431 -17.09 -35.75 -11.86
CA PHE A 431 -17.00 -37.06 -11.23
C PHE A 431 -18.05 -38.00 -11.80
N ALA A 432 -17.77 -39.31 -11.75
CA ALA A 432 -18.77 -40.35 -11.94
C ALA A 432 -20.02 -40.08 -11.09
N SER A 433 -21.20 -40.42 -11.61
CA SER A 433 -22.49 -40.19 -10.94
C SER A 433 -22.56 -40.81 -9.54
N GLU A 434 -21.81 -41.89 -9.34
CA GLU A 434 -21.63 -42.62 -8.07
C GLU A 434 -20.86 -41.80 -7.02
N ASN A 435 -19.94 -40.96 -7.48
CA ASN A 435 -19.05 -40.13 -6.65
C ASN A 435 -19.66 -38.75 -6.33
N THR A 436 -20.95 -38.55 -6.61
CA THR A 436 -21.72 -37.37 -6.20
C THR A 436 -22.56 -37.70 -4.96
N MET A 437 -21.86 -38.08 -3.89
CA MET A 437 -22.42 -38.32 -2.56
C MET A 437 -22.14 -37.11 -1.64
N PRO A 438 -22.96 -36.87 -0.59
CA PRO A 438 -22.72 -35.78 0.35
C PRO A 438 -21.30 -35.75 0.94
N SER A 439 -20.75 -36.92 1.28
CA SER A 439 -19.36 -37.07 1.76
C SER A 439 -18.33 -36.59 0.75
N SER A 440 -18.46 -37.00 -0.52
CA SER A 440 -17.57 -36.59 -1.59
C SER A 440 -17.65 -35.08 -1.87
N ILE A 441 -18.87 -34.51 -1.86
CA ILE A 441 -19.08 -33.07 -2.05
C ILE A 441 -18.45 -32.27 -0.90
N LYS A 442 -18.66 -32.71 0.34
CA LYS A 442 -18.05 -32.14 1.55
C LYS A 442 -16.53 -32.08 1.43
N ASP A 443 -15.89 -33.18 1.03
CA ASP A 443 -14.43 -33.26 0.92
C ASP A 443 -13.90 -32.39 -0.23
N GLN A 444 -14.61 -32.29 -1.34
CA GLN A 444 -14.21 -31.39 -2.44
C GLN A 444 -14.32 -29.91 -2.05
N ILE A 445 -15.35 -29.53 -1.30
CA ILE A 445 -15.47 -28.18 -0.72
C ILE A 445 -14.30 -27.94 0.25
N LYS A 446 -13.99 -28.90 1.12
CA LYS A 446 -12.85 -28.84 2.05
C LYS A 446 -11.53 -28.57 1.34
N ILE A 447 -11.22 -29.36 0.31
CA ILE A 447 -10.00 -29.21 -0.52
C ILE A 447 -9.96 -27.83 -1.18
N THR A 448 -11.08 -27.39 -1.74
CA THR A 448 -11.16 -26.10 -2.44
C THR A 448 -10.97 -24.92 -1.49
N LEU A 449 -11.62 -24.94 -0.32
CA LEU A 449 -11.46 -23.90 0.71
C LEU A 449 -10.04 -23.85 1.25
N ARG A 450 -9.41 -25.01 1.50
CA ARG A 450 -8.04 -25.07 2.02
C ARG A 450 -7.04 -24.49 1.01
N ARG A 451 -7.18 -24.85 -0.28
CA ARG A 451 -6.33 -24.32 -1.36
C ARG A 451 -6.44 -22.80 -1.50
N HIS A 452 -7.65 -22.27 -1.44
CA HIS A 452 -7.88 -20.83 -1.54
C HIS A 452 -7.50 -20.08 -0.25
N ALA A 453 -7.63 -20.71 0.92
CA ALA A 453 -7.10 -20.16 2.17
C ALA A 453 -5.57 -20.04 2.13
N GLN A 454 -4.87 -21.00 1.52
CA GLN A 454 -3.42 -20.89 1.27
C GLN A 454 -3.10 -19.83 0.22
N PHE A 455 -3.92 -19.73 -0.84
CA PHE A 455 -3.78 -18.68 -1.86
C PHE A 455 -3.91 -17.27 -1.29
N ALA A 456 -4.78 -17.06 -0.31
CA ALA A 456 -4.93 -15.78 0.40
C ALA A 456 -4.03 -15.63 1.64
N GLY A 457 -3.12 -16.58 1.92
CA GLY A 457 -2.23 -16.50 3.07
C GLY A 457 -2.91 -16.70 4.44
N PHE A 458 -4.18 -17.12 4.48
CA PHE A 458 -4.88 -17.45 5.74
C PHE A 458 -4.39 -18.76 6.35
N LEU A 459 -3.72 -19.60 5.57
CA LEU A 459 -3.06 -20.82 5.99
C LEU A 459 -1.65 -20.88 5.39
N GLY A 460 -0.69 -21.37 6.18
CA GLY A 460 0.66 -21.66 5.67
C GLY A 460 0.65 -22.75 4.58
N ARG A 461 1.68 -22.73 3.73
CA ARG A 461 1.98 -23.88 2.86
C ARG A 461 2.31 -25.07 3.76
N GLN A 462 1.61 -26.19 3.55
CA GLN A 462 1.97 -27.47 4.15
C GLN A 462 2.94 -28.20 3.24
#